data_AF-A0A450XV40-F1
#
_entry.id   AF-A0A450XV40-F1
#
_cell.length_a   1.000
_cell.length_b   1.000
_cell.length_c   1.000
_cell.angle_alpha   90.00
_cell.angle_beta   90.00
_cell.angle_gamma   90.00
#
_symmetry.space_group_name_H-M   'P 1'
#
loop_
_entity.id
_entity.type
_entity.pdbx_description
1 polymer ?
#
loop_
_entity_poly.entity_id
_entity_poly.type
_entity_poly.pdbx_seq_one_letter_code
_entity_poly.pdbx_strand_id
1 'polypeptide(L)' 'MEKRQRLYEVAKARNPHRWSGKTRNWNPVNEVWLNPPKEIRAKDQKVGNSS' A
#
# COMPACT_ATOMS: atom_id res chain seq x y z
N MET A 1 0.89 4.29 13.42
CA MET A 1 1.07 2.93 12.85
C MET A 1 2.53 2.46 12.82
N GLU A 2 3.50 3.31 13.17
CA GLU A 2 4.95 3.04 13.08
C GLU A 2 5.42 1.78 13.85
N LYS A 3 4.82 1.50 15.01
CA LYS A 3 5.16 0.30 15.81
C LYS A 3 4.90 -1.00 15.05
N ARG A 4 3.83 -1.07 14.25
CA ARG A 4 3.51 -2.24 13.42
C ARG A 4 4.49 -2.36 12.25
N GLN A 5 4.78 -1.23 11.59
CA GLN A 5 5.74 -1.22 10.49
C GLN A 5 7.08 -1.80 10.94
N ARG A 6 7.62 -1.32 12.07
CA ARG A 6 8.89 -1.82 12.63
C ARG A 6 8.84 -3.31 12.95
N LEU A 7 7.73 -3.81 13.51
CA LEU A 7 7.58 -5.23 13.81
C LEU A 7 7.64 -6.10 12.55
N TYR A 8 6.95 -5.68 11.49
CA TYR A 8 6.92 -6.41 10.21
C TYR A 8 8.24 -6.31 9.45
N GLU A 9 8.93 -5.17 9.50
CA GLU A 9 10.29 -5.00 8.97
C GLU A 9 11.26 -5.99 9.62
N VAL A 10 11.26 -6.06 10.96
CA VAL A 10 12.10 -7.00 11.71
C VAL A 10 11.73 -8.46 11.41
N ALA A 11 10.44 -8.78 11.32
CA ALA A 11 9.98 -10.12 10.98
C ALA A 11 10.38 -10.53 9.53
N LYS A 12 10.35 -9.58 8.59
CA LYS A 12 10.78 -9.78 7.21
C LYS A 12 12.29 -10.00 7.14
N ALA A 13 13.08 -9.17 7.83
CA ALA A 13 14.54 -9.31 7.86
C ALA A 13 14.98 -10.68 8.41
N ARG A 14 14.24 -11.24 9.37
CA ARG A 14 14.51 -12.56 9.95
C ARG A 14 14.22 -13.73 9.01
N ASN A 15 13.23 -13.61 8.13
CA ASN A 15 12.78 -14.73 7.27
C ASN A 15 12.43 -14.24 5.85
N PRO A 16 13.39 -13.73 5.07
CA PRO A 16 13.11 -13.08 3.79
C PRO A 16 12.41 -14.00 2.78
N HIS A 17 12.71 -15.30 2.76
CA HIS A 17 12.06 -16.29 1.88
C HIS A 17 10.54 -16.41 2.05
N ARG A 18 10.00 -16.07 3.23
CA ARG A 18 8.55 -16.05 3.49
C ARG A 18 7.87 -14.83 2.86
N TRP A 19 8.62 -13.79 2.52
CA TRP A 19 8.08 -12.50 2.10
C TRP A 19 8.46 -12.23 0.64
N SER A 20 7.47 -12.29 -0.25
CA SER A 20 7.65 -12.04 -1.68
C SER A 20 7.84 -10.56 -2.04
N GLY A 21 7.69 -9.63 -1.09
CA GLY A 21 7.68 -8.20 -1.39
C GLY A 21 7.75 -7.29 -0.17
N LYS A 22 7.33 -6.03 -0.35
CA LYS A 22 7.26 -5.03 0.74
C LYS A 22 6.29 -5.49 1.82
N THR A 23 6.50 -5.03 3.06
CA THR A 23 5.52 -5.27 4.13
C THR A 23 4.23 -4.52 3.83
N ARG A 24 3.13 -4.96 4.42
CA ARG A 24 1.81 -4.35 4.21
C ARG A 24 1.82 -2.85 4.54
N ASN A 25 1.25 -2.05 3.62
CA ASN A 25 1.01 -0.63 3.89
C ASN A 25 -0.14 -0.51 4.89
N TRP A 26 0.18 -0.01 6.08
CA TRP A 26 -0.76 0.19 7.18
C TRP A 26 -1.26 1.63 7.28
N ASN A 27 -0.96 2.48 6.29
CA ASN A 27 -1.50 3.84 6.26
C ASN A 27 -3.03 3.78 6.14
N PRO A 28 -3.77 4.60 6.92
CA PRO A 28 -5.21 4.67 6.79
C PRO A 28 -5.56 5.16 5.39
N VAL A 29 -6.52 4.49 4.75
CA VAL A 29 -7.11 4.98 3.50
C VAL A 29 -8.17 5.99 3.91
N ASN A 30 -7.98 7.25 3.51
CA ASN A 30 -8.83 8.35 3.97
C ASN A 30 -10.21 8.35 3.30
N GLU A 31 -10.29 7.98 2.03
CA GLU A 31 -11.53 8.00 1.26
C GLU A 31 -11.59 6.80 0.32
N VAL A 32 -12.76 6.17 0.23
CA VAL A 32 -13.02 5.06 -0.69
C VAL A 32 -14.35 5.34 -1.38
N TRP A 33 -14.36 5.17 -2.70
CA TRP A 33 -15.52 5.45 -3.54
C TRP A 33 -15.99 4.15 -4.21
N LEU A 34 -17.27 3.79 -4.04
CA LEU A 34 -17.87 2.65 -4.76
C LEU A 34 -18.01 2.97 -6.28
N ASN A 35 -18.18 4.25 -6.60
CA ASN A 35 -18.18 4.78 -7.95
C ASN A 35 -17.62 6.21 -7.92
N PRO A 36 -16.30 6.40 -8.07
CA PRO A 36 -15.70 7.73 -7.99
C PRO A 36 -16.14 8.61 -9.19
N PRO A 37 -16.25 9.94 -9.01
CA PRO A 37 -16.50 10.85 -10.11
C PRO A 37 -15.37 10.79 -11.16
N LYS A 38 -15.69 11.17 -12.41
CA LYS A 38 -14.77 11.07 -13.57
C LYS A 38 -13.41 11.72 -13.31
N GLU A 39 -13.39 12.84 -12.59
CA GLU A 39 -12.17 13.57 -12.24
C GLU A 39 -11.25 12.79 -11.29
N ILE A 40 -11.81 12.01 -10.37
CA ILE A 40 -11.04 11.16 -9.44
C ILE A 40 -10.56 9.91 -10.19
N ARG A 41 -11.42 9.29 -11.00
CA ARG A 41 -11.05 8.14 -11.85
C ARG A 41 -9.87 8.44 -12.76
N ALA A 42 -9.84 9.61 -13.39
CA ALA A 42 -8.77 10.03 -14.28
C ALA A 42 -7.43 10.23 -13.55
N LYS A 43 -7.46 10.59 -12.26
CA LYS A 43 -6.26 10.73 -11.41
C LYS A 43 -5.72 9.35 -11.02
N ASP A 44 -6.60 8.41 -10.65
CA ASP A 44 -6.21 7.05 -10.28
C ASP A 44 -5.56 6.29 -11.45
N GLN A 45 -6.05 6.48 -12.68
CA GLN A 45 -5.50 5.83 -13.87
C GLN A 45 -4.09 6.33 -14.24
N LYS A 46 -3.74 7.59 -13.94
CA LYS A 46 -2.40 8.11 -14.19
C LYS A 46 -1.34 7.53 -13.23
N VAL A 47 -1.75 7.14 -12.02
CA VAL A 47 -0.86 6.49 -11.05
C VAL A 47 -0.56 5.04 -11.46
N GLY A 48 -1.46 4.38 -12.19
CA GLY A 48 -1.28 3.01 -12.69
C GLY A 48 -0.40 2.86 -13.95
N ASN A 49 -0.19 3.94 -14.71
CA ASN A 49 0.51 3.89 -16.02
C ASN A 49 1.91 4.50 -16.01
N SER A 50 2.52 4.69 -14.83
CA SER A 50 3.94 5.01 -14.71
C SER A 50 4.74 3.73 -14.49
N SER A 51 5.02 3.01 -15.58
CA SER A 51 6.04 1.95 -15.71
C SER A 51 6.47 1.86 -17.16
#